data_AF-A0A962GAA3-F1
#
_entry.id   AF-A0A962GAA3-F1
#
_cell.length_a   1.000
_cell.length_b   1.000
_cell.length_c   1.000
_cell.angle_alpha   90.00
_cell.angle_beta   90.00
_cell.angle_gamma   90.00
#
_symmetry.space_group_name_H-M   'P 1'
#
loop_
_entity.id
_entity.type
_entity.pdbx_description
1 polymer ?
#
loop_
_entity_poly.entity_id
_entity_poly.type
_entity_poly.pdbx_seq_one_letter_code
_entity_poly.pdbx_strand_id
1 'polypeptide(L)'
;MKISRASWFACILTASLAAGAAVAASRSDAGPDAAAAASIRYNAEFVDEPARADPLSMTLAATLMPVTGEASSAQAASQGDLLAEAARRAPDDVLVQWLAALHAPADAALSPAAQALLRLEPGNGAAWMFALQAAARANDADGVTEALRRIGTAARFDTHFADVALAWEKVFRAHPVPLPAERTAGFQIDEQPLIRGIARATAVAMPAFRLLIRACAPADRVPLRSERREPCIAAGRLMFDHSAEQSSRAVGALILDKTDAPDRETASRTYDYLQQTYSAAFASVQTDETAYRQFAADWRETRRETAVIERLLSRAGLPMTPPADWKPVRTDRIALREQSVGR
;
A
#
# COMPACT_ATOMS: atom_id res chain seq x y z
N MET A 1 -9.45 29.87 -5.21
CA MET A 1 -9.18 28.89 -4.14
C MET A 1 -8.43 27.71 -4.78
N LYS A 2 -7.11 27.61 -4.59
CA LYS A 2 -6.26 26.60 -5.25
C LYS A 2 -6.37 25.29 -4.48
N ILE A 3 -7.01 24.28 -5.05
CA ILE A 3 -6.98 22.92 -4.49
C ILE A 3 -5.53 22.44 -4.58
N SER A 4 -4.92 22.17 -3.42
CA SER A 4 -3.53 21.74 -3.35
C SER A 4 -3.39 20.30 -3.85
N ARG A 5 -2.28 19.99 -4.53
CA ARG A 5 -1.91 18.65 -5.02
C ARG A 5 -1.89 17.55 -3.93
N ALA A 6 -2.09 17.88 -2.66
CA ALA A 6 -2.09 16.92 -1.55
C ALA A 6 -3.33 16.01 -1.52
N SER A 7 -4.45 16.35 -2.18
CA SER A 7 -5.64 15.47 -2.27
C SER A 7 -5.51 14.32 -3.30
N TRP A 8 -4.40 14.23 -4.04
CA TRP A 8 -4.20 13.23 -5.09
C TRP A 8 -3.88 11.81 -4.57
N PHE A 9 -3.25 11.67 -3.40
CA PHE A 9 -2.80 10.36 -2.89
C PHE A 9 -3.96 9.42 -2.52
N ALA A 10 -5.12 9.98 -2.19
CA ALA A 10 -6.32 9.23 -1.84
C ALA A 10 -7.23 8.92 -3.05
N CYS A 11 -6.76 9.08 -4.30
CA CYS A 11 -7.50 8.69 -5.50
C CYS A 11 -6.84 7.54 -6.29
N ILE A 12 -5.59 7.17 -6.02
CA ILE A 12 -4.79 6.35 -6.96
C ILE A 12 -4.96 4.84 -6.73
N LEU A 13 -5.20 4.40 -5.49
CA LEU A 13 -5.65 3.03 -5.18
C LEU A 13 -7.18 2.92 -5.11
N THR A 14 -7.83 4.04 -4.79
CA THR A 14 -9.28 4.22 -4.69
C THR A 14 -9.95 4.34 -6.05
N ALA A 15 -9.36 4.85 -7.12
CA ALA A 15 -10.08 4.88 -8.40
C ALA A 15 -10.37 3.47 -8.95
N SER A 16 -9.48 2.50 -8.71
CA SER A 16 -9.68 1.11 -9.14
C SER A 16 -10.52 0.30 -8.13
N LEU A 17 -10.40 0.56 -6.82
CA LEU A 17 -11.17 -0.14 -5.78
C LEU A 17 -12.53 0.52 -5.45
N ALA A 18 -12.63 1.86 -5.51
CA ALA A 18 -13.87 2.61 -5.30
C ALA A 18 -14.78 2.61 -6.53
N ALA A 19 -14.26 2.36 -7.75
CA ALA A 19 -15.13 2.01 -8.87
C ALA A 19 -15.90 0.70 -8.59
N GLY A 20 -15.27 -0.27 -7.93
CA GLY A 20 -15.95 -1.47 -7.43
C GLY A 20 -16.98 -1.17 -6.33
N ALA A 21 -16.63 -0.33 -5.36
CA ALA A 21 -17.53 0.05 -4.26
C ALA A 21 -18.75 0.89 -4.73
N ALA A 22 -18.57 1.81 -5.68
CA ALA A 22 -19.65 2.64 -6.22
C ALA A 22 -20.58 1.87 -7.16
N VAL A 23 -20.07 0.89 -7.90
CA VAL A 23 -20.89 -0.02 -8.73
C VAL A 23 -21.65 -1.04 -7.86
N ALA A 24 -21.08 -1.48 -6.74
CA ALA A 24 -21.79 -2.30 -5.75
C ALA A 24 -22.90 -1.51 -5.00
N ALA A 25 -22.65 -0.24 -4.69
CA ALA A 25 -23.62 0.61 -3.99
C ALA A 25 -24.82 1.06 -4.86
N SER A 26 -24.73 0.93 -6.18
CA SER A 26 -25.78 1.38 -7.11
C SER A 26 -26.71 0.26 -7.61
N ARG A 27 -26.54 -0.98 -7.13
CA ARG A 27 -27.31 -2.14 -7.64
C ARG A 27 -27.90 -3.09 -6.59
N SER A 28 -27.67 -2.91 -5.28
CA SER A 28 -28.31 -3.77 -4.28
C SER A 28 -29.57 -3.13 -3.70
N ASP A 29 -30.71 -3.80 -3.86
CA ASP A 29 -31.93 -3.53 -3.09
C ASP A 29 -31.76 -3.93 -1.61
N ALA A 30 -30.72 -4.73 -1.30
CA ALA A 30 -30.21 -4.87 0.05
C ALA A 30 -29.55 -3.56 0.51
N GLY A 31 -30.07 -2.94 1.58
CA GLY A 31 -29.49 -1.73 2.15
C GLY A 31 -28.01 -1.91 2.50
N PRO A 32 -27.20 -0.83 2.45
CA PRO A 32 -25.74 -0.86 2.70
C PRO A 32 -25.35 -1.56 4.01
N ASP A 33 -26.26 -1.60 4.98
CA ASP A 33 -26.07 -2.23 6.29
C ASP A 33 -25.96 -3.77 6.23
N ALA A 34 -26.66 -4.44 5.31
CA ALA A 34 -26.70 -5.91 5.27
C ALA A 34 -25.38 -6.51 4.74
N ALA A 35 -24.81 -5.92 3.69
CA ALA A 35 -23.51 -6.33 3.15
C ALA A 35 -22.36 -6.00 4.12
N ALA A 36 -22.44 -4.84 4.79
CA ALA A 36 -21.49 -4.48 5.85
C ALA A 36 -21.56 -5.48 7.02
N ALA A 37 -22.75 -5.83 7.49
CA ALA A 37 -22.93 -6.82 8.57
C ALA A 37 -22.43 -8.21 8.18
N ALA A 38 -22.65 -8.66 6.93
CA ALA A 38 -22.12 -9.92 6.44
C ALA A 38 -20.58 -9.93 6.39
N SER A 39 -19.97 -8.83 5.92
CA SER A 39 -18.51 -8.67 5.93
C SER A 39 -17.94 -8.66 7.35
N ILE A 40 -18.60 -7.97 8.29
CA ILE A 40 -18.21 -7.95 9.71
C ILE A 40 -18.26 -9.35 10.32
N ARG A 41 -19.35 -10.11 10.10
CA ARG A 41 -19.48 -11.49 10.59
C ARG A 41 -18.40 -12.40 10.01
N TYR A 42 -18.18 -12.35 8.70
CA TYR A 42 -17.14 -13.11 8.03
C TYR A 42 -15.74 -12.79 8.61
N ASN A 43 -15.45 -11.51 8.83
CA ASN A 43 -14.16 -11.12 9.43
C ASN A 43 -14.04 -11.60 10.88
N ALA A 44 -15.13 -11.60 11.66
CA ALA A 44 -15.14 -12.09 13.04
C ALA A 44 -14.89 -13.60 13.11
N GLU A 45 -15.52 -14.40 12.24
CA GLU A 45 -15.25 -15.85 12.12
C GLU A 45 -13.78 -16.13 11.83
N PHE A 46 -13.16 -15.30 10.97
CA PHE A 46 -11.74 -15.41 10.66
C PHE A 46 -10.81 -14.91 11.78
N VAL A 47 -11.26 -14.19 12.80
CA VAL A 47 -10.36 -13.81 13.91
C VAL A 47 -10.17 -14.98 14.88
N ASP A 48 -11.22 -15.75 15.16
CA ASP A 48 -11.21 -16.73 16.26
C ASP A 48 -10.44 -18.03 15.94
N GLU A 49 -10.55 -18.54 14.71
CA GLU A 49 -9.93 -19.81 14.28
C GLU A 49 -8.41 -19.68 13.97
N PRO A 50 -7.96 -18.74 13.12
CA PRO A 50 -6.57 -18.61 12.69
C PRO A 50 -5.65 -18.00 13.74
N ALA A 51 -6.17 -17.21 14.69
CA ALA A 51 -5.38 -16.67 15.79
C ALA A 51 -4.68 -17.75 16.62
N ARG A 52 -5.12 -19.00 16.53
CA ARG A 52 -4.58 -20.14 17.28
C ARG A 52 -3.65 -21.05 16.48
N ALA A 53 -3.53 -20.86 15.16
CA ALA A 53 -2.81 -21.79 14.29
C ALA A 53 -1.28 -21.55 14.30
N ASP A 54 -0.83 -20.53 13.59
CA ASP A 54 0.58 -20.18 13.41
C ASP A 54 0.82 -18.67 13.58
N PRO A 55 2.06 -18.21 13.82
CA PRO A 55 2.35 -16.80 14.07
C PRO A 55 1.92 -15.85 12.93
N LEU A 56 2.00 -16.27 11.67
CA LEU A 56 1.56 -15.44 10.55
C LEU A 56 0.03 -15.34 10.53
N SER A 57 -0.68 -16.45 10.71
CA SER A 57 -2.15 -16.45 10.81
C SER A 57 -2.64 -15.58 11.99
N MET A 58 -1.95 -15.63 13.14
CA MET A 58 -2.21 -14.76 14.29
C MET A 58 -2.01 -13.28 13.94
N THR A 59 -0.94 -12.96 13.23
CA THR A 59 -0.65 -11.60 12.78
C THR A 59 -1.73 -11.08 11.83
N LEU A 60 -2.12 -11.86 10.82
CA LEU A 60 -3.17 -11.50 9.86
C LEU A 60 -4.52 -11.29 10.58
N ALA A 61 -4.91 -12.20 11.48
CA ALA A 61 -6.12 -12.07 12.28
C ALA A 61 -6.14 -10.77 13.11
N ALA A 62 -5.02 -10.43 13.76
CA ALA A 62 -4.91 -9.20 14.52
C ALA A 62 -5.11 -7.94 13.65
N THR A 63 -4.69 -7.95 12.38
CA THR A 63 -4.94 -6.81 11.48
C THR A 63 -6.41 -6.62 11.05
N LEU A 64 -7.28 -7.62 11.28
CA LEU A 64 -8.72 -7.50 11.02
C LEU A 64 -9.53 -6.97 12.20
N MET A 65 -8.99 -6.95 13.41
CA MET A 65 -9.73 -6.51 14.60
C MET A 65 -10.30 -5.08 14.49
N PRO A 66 -9.62 -4.10 13.87
CA PRO A 66 -10.20 -2.77 13.69
C PRO A 66 -11.41 -2.72 12.73
N VAL A 67 -11.61 -3.74 11.88
CA VAL A 67 -12.69 -3.77 10.88
C VAL A 67 -13.91 -4.60 11.33
N THR A 68 -13.87 -5.23 12.50
CA THR A 68 -14.96 -6.07 13.03
C THR A 68 -15.96 -5.32 13.90
N GLY A 69 -15.80 -4.01 14.18
CA GLY A 69 -16.73 -3.21 14.97
C GLY A 69 -16.15 -1.91 15.54
N GLU A 70 -16.88 -1.24 16.42
CA GLU A 70 -16.40 -0.03 17.12
C GLU A 70 -15.12 -0.35 17.90
N ALA A 71 -13.98 0.17 17.44
CA ALA A 71 -12.68 -0.03 18.06
C ALA A 71 -12.66 0.50 19.50
N SER A 72 -12.91 -0.38 20.45
CA SER A 72 -12.75 -0.09 21.88
C SER A 72 -11.27 -0.09 22.25
N SER A 73 -10.91 0.62 23.32
CA SER A 73 -9.55 0.58 23.87
C SER A 73 -9.10 -0.84 24.26
N ALA A 74 -10.04 -1.69 24.68
CA ALA A 74 -9.80 -3.10 24.99
C ALA A 74 -9.43 -3.93 23.73
N GLN A 75 -10.09 -3.67 22.59
CA GLN A 75 -9.76 -4.32 21.32
C GLN A 75 -8.40 -3.85 20.79
N ALA A 76 -8.07 -2.57 20.93
CA ALA A 76 -6.74 -2.06 20.54
C ALA A 76 -5.61 -2.70 21.36
N ALA A 77 -5.81 -2.87 22.68
CA ALA A 77 -4.87 -3.59 23.53
C ALA A 77 -4.72 -5.06 23.10
N SER A 78 -5.84 -5.75 22.86
CA SER A 78 -5.85 -7.14 22.41
C SER A 78 -5.17 -7.33 21.04
N GLN A 79 -5.35 -6.39 20.10
CA GLN A 79 -4.63 -6.38 18.83
C GLN A 79 -3.11 -6.28 19.04
N GLY A 80 -2.67 -5.34 19.87
CA GLY A 80 -1.25 -5.16 20.18
C GLY A 80 -0.64 -6.39 20.84
N ASP A 81 -1.36 -7.02 21.76
CA ASP A 81 -0.93 -8.22 22.47
C ASP A 81 -0.78 -9.42 21.53
N LEU A 82 -1.73 -9.63 20.61
CA LEU A 82 -1.66 -10.69 19.59
C LEU A 82 -0.47 -10.49 18.64
N LEU A 83 -0.25 -9.26 18.15
CA LEU A 83 0.89 -8.96 17.28
C LEU A 83 2.23 -9.15 18.00
N ALA A 84 2.32 -8.72 19.25
CA ALA A 84 3.52 -8.89 20.07
C ALA A 84 3.79 -10.39 20.36
N GLU A 85 2.75 -11.18 20.61
CA GLU A 85 2.88 -12.63 20.79
C GLU A 85 3.31 -13.33 19.50
N ALA A 86 2.70 -13.01 18.36
CA ALA A 86 3.11 -13.53 17.06
C ALA A 86 4.60 -13.23 16.78
N ALA A 87 5.01 -11.98 16.99
CA ALA A 87 6.39 -11.55 16.80
C ALA A 87 7.38 -12.26 17.75
N ARG A 88 7.00 -12.56 19.00
CA ARG A 88 7.81 -13.36 19.92
C ARG A 88 7.95 -14.82 19.46
N ARG A 89 6.88 -15.42 18.93
CA ARG A 89 6.86 -16.81 18.48
C ARG A 89 7.60 -17.03 17.16
N ALA A 90 7.73 -15.99 16.34
CA ALA A 90 8.44 -16.04 15.06
C ALA A 90 9.41 -14.84 14.91
N PRO A 91 10.51 -14.79 15.70
CA PRO A 91 11.43 -13.65 15.73
C PRO A 91 12.18 -13.44 14.41
N ASP A 92 12.27 -14.47 13.57
CA ASP A 92 12.98 -14.47 12.29
C ASP A 92 12.04 -14.44 11.07
N ASP A 93 10.71 -14.41 11.28
CA ASP A 93 9.74 -14.28 10.19
C ASP A 93 9.54 -12.80 9.83
N VAL A 94 10.12 -12.39 8.70
CA VAL A 94 10.10 -11.00 8.22
C VAL A 94 8.68 -10.45 8.11
N LEU A 95 7.72 -11.23 7.63
CA LEU A 95 6.35 -10.76 7.40
C LEU A 95 5.61 -10.52 8.72
N VAL A 96 5.81 -11.42 9.69
CA VAL A 96 5.30 -11.25 11.07
C VAL A 96 5.91 -10.01 11.71
N GLN A 97 7.23 -9.83 11.65
CA GLN A 97 7.89 -8.66 12.22
C GLN A 97 7.43 -7.36 11.53
N TRP A 98 7.25 -7.37 10.20
CA TRP A 98 6.79 -6.23 9.41
C TRP A 98 5.42 -5.73 9.87
N LEU A 99 4.43 -6.62 9.92
CA LEU A 99 3.07 -6.27 10.36
C LEU A 99 3.04 -5.89 11.84
N ALA A 100 3.78 -6.58 12.72
CA ALA A 100 3.88 -6.20 14.12
C ALA A 100 4.51 -4.80 14.30
N ALA A 101 5.51 -4.44 13.49
CA ALA A 101 6.13 -3.12 13.52
C ALA A 101 5.20 -2.01 13.01
N LEU A 102 4.43 -2.25 11.94
CA LEU A 102 3.47 -1.29 11.38
C LEU A 102 2.35 -0.93 12.36
N HIS A 103 1.90 -1.92 13.12
CA HIS A 103 0.78 -1.78 14.06
C HIS A 103 1.23 -1.53 15.51
N ALA A 104 2.54 -1.42 15.75
CA ALA A 104 3.05 -1.05 17.06
C ALA A 104 2.56 0.36 17.45
N PRO A 105 2.32 0.62 18.75
CA PRO A 105 2.06 1.95 19.25
C PRO A 105 3.14 2.91 18.78
N ALA A 106 2.70 4.06 18.34
CA ALA A 106 3.57 4.95 17.62
C ALA A 106 4.28 5.87 18.61
N ASP A 107 5.47 5.48 19.04
CA ASP A 107 6.24 6.06 20.13
C ASP A 107 7.59 6.66 19.66
N ALA A 108 8.35 7.24 20.59
CA ALA A 108 9.67 7.80 20.32
C ALA A 108 10.79 6.73 20.28
N ALA A 109 10.46 5.47 20.59
CA ALA A 109 11.38 4.35 20.60
C ALA A 109 11.14 3.45 19.37
N LEU A 110 12.11 2.59 19.06
CA LEU A 110 11.87 1.51 18.11
C LEU A 110 11.20 0.34 18.82
N SER A 111 10.06 -0.12 18.30
CA SER A 111 9.44 -1.35 18.77
C SER A 111 10.38 -2.55 18.62
N PRO A 112 10.26 -3.61 19.44
CA PRO A 112 11.08 -4.81 19.30
C PRO A 112 11.01 -5.42 17.89
N ALA A 113 9.83 -5.41 17.26
CA ALA A 113 9.64 -5.91 15.91
C ALA A 113 10.37 -5.06 14.85
N ALA A 114 10.33 -3.72 15.00
CA ALA A 114 11.10 -2.84 14.13
C ALA A 114 12.62 -3.05 14.28
N GLN A 115 13.12 -3.28 15.50
CA GLN A 115 14.52 -3.63 15.73
C GLN A 115 14.89 -4.98 15.08
N ALA A 116 13.99 -5.97 15.15
CA ALA A 116 14.18 -7.24 14.49
C ALA A 116 14.29 -7.08 12.96
N LEU A 117 13.43 -6.27 12.33
CA LEU A 117 13.49 -5.98 10.89
C LEU A 117 14.81 -5.33 10.46
N LEU A 118 15.33 -4.37 11.23
CA LEU A 118 16.62 -3.74 10.90
C LEU A 118 17.78 -4.75 10.93
N ARG A 119 17.67 -5.81 11.72
CA ARG A 119 18.64 -6.92 11.75
C ARG A 119 18.40 -7.95 10.65
N LEU A 120 17.14 -8.30 10.37
CA LEU A 120 16.78 -9.28 9.34
C LEU A 120 17.01 -8.72 7.93
N GLU A 121 16.78 -7.42 7.73
CA GLU A 121 16.80 -6.78 6.43
C GLU A 121 17.55 -5.43 6.44
N PRO A 122 18.83 -5.38 6.83
CA PRO A 122 19.58 -4.12 6.89
C PRO A 122 19.71 -3.41 5.52
N GLY A 123 19.55 -4.14 4.43
CA GLY A 123 19.58 -3.65 3.05
C GLY A 123 18.22 -3.27 2.45
N ASN A 124 17.12 -3.34 3.21
CA ASN A 124 15.78 -2.89 2.80
C ASN A 124 15.51 -1.47 3.33
N GLY A 125 15.38 -0.49 2.44
CA GLY A 125 15.10 0.90 2.80
C GLY A 125 13.75 1.06 3.53
N ALA A 126 12.78 0.19 3.27
CA ALA A 126 11.49 0.24 3.94
C ALA A 126 11.60 -0.09 5.45
N ALA A 127 12.51 -0.99 5.86
CA ALA A 127 12.73 -1.29 7.28
C ALA A 127 13.27 -0.06 8.05
N TRP A 128 14.11 0.77 7.41
CA TRP A 128 14.63 2.01 8.00
C TRP A 128 13.57 3.11 8.18
N MET A 129 12.37 2.95 7.59
CA MET A 129 11.25 3.85 7.86
C MET A 129 10.84 3.84 9.33
N PHE A 130 10.96 2.73 10.05
CA PHE A 130 10.62 2.69 11.47
C PHE A 130 11.58 3.54 12.31
N ALA A 131 12.88 3.53 12.00
CA ALA A 131 13.87 4.38 12.66
C ALA A 131 13.61 5.86 12.37
N LEU A 132 13.25 6.19 11.13
CA LEU A 132 12.83 7.54 10.75
C LEU A 132 11.62 8.02 11.56
N GLN A 133 10.62 7.15 11.75
CA GLN A 133 9.40 7.49 12.50
C GLN A 133 9.70 7.72 13.99
N ALA A 134 10.48 6.83 14.61
CA ALA A 134 10.90 6.96 16.00
C ALA A 134 11.69 8.26 16.24
N ALA A 135 12.70 8.53 15.40
CA ALA A 135 13.49 9.76 15.49
C ALA A 135 12.64 11.03 15.29
N ALA A 136 11.72 11.01 14.31
CA ALA A 136 10.82 12.14 14.07
C ALA A 136 9.91 12.43 15.27
N ARG A 137 9.45 11.38 15.98
CA ARG A 137 8.61 11.51 17.19
C ARG A 137 9.42 11.95 18.40
N ALA A 138 10.67 11.53 18.49
CA ALA A 138 11.63 11.99 19.50
C ALA A 138 12.10 13.44 19.29
N ASN A 139 11.70 14.09 18.18
CA ASN A 139 12.28 15.36 17.71
C ASN A 139 13.81 15.31 17.53
N ASP A 140 14.33 14.13 17.20
CA ASP A 140 15.75 13.89 16.97
C ASP A 140 16.09 14.20 15.51
N ALA A 141 16.50 15.45 15.25
CA ALA A 141 16.84 15.89 13.90
C ALA A 141 17.97 15.04 13.29
N ASP A 142 19.01 14.71 14.06
CA ASP A 142 20.14 13.95 13.56
C ASP A 142 19.75 12.49 13.27
N GLY A 143 18.97 11.87 14.16
CA GLY A 143 18.39 10.55 13.94
C GLY A 143 17.51 10.47 12.70
N VAL A 144 16.71 11.51 12.42
CA VAL A 144 15.94 11.58 11.15
C VAL A 144 16.92 11.64 9.97
N THR A 145 18.03 12.40 10.06
CA THR A 145 18.99 12.51 8.93
C THR A 145 19.65 11.17 8.66
N GLU A 146 20.11 10.50 9.72
CA GLU A 146 20.74 9.20 9.64
C GLU A 146 19.78 8.15 9.07
N ALA A 147 18.52 8.14 9.51
CA ALA A 147 17.53 7.21 8.96
C ALA A 147 17.29 7.44 7.47
N LEU A 148 17.19 8.70 7.00
CA LEU A 148 17.08 8.99 5.57
C LEU A 148 18.32 8.55 4.79
N ARG A 149 19.51 8.72 5.37
CA ARG A 149 20.76 8.26 4.75
C ARG A 149 20.74 6.75 4.58
N ARG A 150 20.32 6.02 5.62
CA ARG A 150 20.16 4.56 5.56
C ARG A 150 19.15 4.12 4.51
N ILE A 151 18.00 4.79 4.43
CA ILE A 151 17.01 4.57 3.37
C ILE A 151 17.68 4.80 2.02
N GLY A 152 18.29 5.96 1.77
CA GLY A 152 18.87 6.30 0.47
C GLY A 152 20.06 5.44 0.02
N THR A 153 20.75 4.77 0.94
CA THR A 153 21.86 3.85 0.62
C THR A 153 21.47 2.37 0.62
N ALA A 154 20.21 2.04 0.89
CA ALA A 154 19.75 0.64 0.87
C ALA A 154 19.74 0.08 -0.56
N ALA A 155 19.72 -1.26 -0.69
CA ALA A 155 19.78 -1.93 -2.00
C ALA A 155 18.41 -2.04 -2.68
N ARG A 156 17.33 -2.04 -1.90
CA ARG A 156 15.94 -2.15 -2.37
C ARG A 156 15.00 -1.39 -1.44
N PHE A 157 13.80 -1.10 -1.93
CA PHE A 157 12.70 -0.61 -1.10
C PHE A 157 11.50 -1.55 -1.25
N ASP A 158 11.18 -2.30 -0.21
CA ASP A 158 10.16 -3.35 -0.27
C ASP A 158 9.29 -3.27 0.99
N THR A 159 8.01 -2.93 0.83
CA THR A 159 7.07 -2.83 1.95
C THR A 159 6.37 -4.16 2.24
N HIS A 160 6.86 -5.27 1.67
CA HIS A 160 6.24 -6.59 1.74
C HIS A 160 4.77 -6.59 1.30
N PHE A 161 4.38 -5.64 0.45
CA PHE A 161 2.97 -5.50 0.07
C PHE A 161 2.47 -6.76 -0.64
N ALA A 162 3.28 -7.28 -1.56
CA ALA A 162 2.98 -8.51 -2.29
C ALA A 162 2.92 -9.73 -1.37
N ASP A 163 3.85 -9.84 -0.43
CA ASP A 163 3.87 -10.95 0.54
C ASP A 163 2.61 -10.93 1.42
N VAL A 164 2.20 -9.75 1.91
CA VAL A 164 0.94 -9.59 2.66
C VAL A 164 -0.27 -9.93 1.77
N ALA A 165 -0.29 -9.46 0.52
CA ALA A 165 -1.39 -9.74 -0.41
C ALA A 165 -1.55 -11.24 -0.69
N LEU A 166 -0.44 -11.96 -0.88
CA LEU A 166 -0.41 -13.40 -1.11
C LEU A 166 -0.73 -14.20 0.16
N ALA A 167 -0.34 -13.72 1.34
CA ALA A 167 -0.73 -14.32 2.61
C ALA A 167 -2.26 -14.24 2.80
N TRP A 168 -2.87 -13.09 2.49
CA TRP A 168 -4.33 -12.94 2.45
C TRP A 168 -4.98 -13.74 1.32
N GLU A 169 -4.35 -13.88 0.15
CA GLU A 169 -4.87 -14.74 -0.92
C GLU A 169 -5.07 -16.17 -0.41
N LYS A 170 -4.07 -16.72 0.30
CA LYS A 170 -4.15 -18.06 0.89
C LYS A 170 -5.34 -18.19 1.84
N VAL A 171 -5.56 -17.17 2.67
CA VAL A 171 -6.72 -17.08 3.56
C VAL A 171 -8.04 -17.12 2.78
N PHE A 172 -8.21 -16.24 1.79
CA PHE A 172 -9.47 -16.16 1.04
C PHE A 172 -9.74 -17.40 0.17
N ARG A 173 -8.71 -18.16 -0.19
CA ARG A 173 -8.87 -19.47 -0.84
C ARG A 173 -9.37 -20.53 0.14
N ALA A 174 -8.86 -20.54 1.36
CA ALA A 174 -9.25 -21.49 2.41
C ALA A 174 -10.63 -21.18 2.99
N HIS A 175 -10.99 -19.89 3.05
CA HIS A 175 -12.26 -19.41 3.58
C HIS A 175 -12.93 -18.47 2.57
N PRO A 176 -13.58 -18.97 1.50
CA PRO A 176 -14.23 -18.12 0.52
C PRO A 176 -15.28 -17.21 1.16
N VAL A 177 -15.29 -15.93 0.77
CA VAL A 177 -16.32 -14.98 1.23
C VAL A 177 -17.66 -15.37 0.60
N PRO A 178 -18.75 -15.50 1.39
CA PRO A 178 -20.07 -15.78 0.84
C PRO A 178 -20.47 -14.73 -0.21
N LEU A 179 -20.94 -15.20 -1.36
CA LEU A 179 -21.45 -14.32 -2.41
C LEU A 179 -22.91 -13.92 -2.10
N PRO A 180 -23.33 -12.67 -2.39
CA PRO A 180 -24.74 -12.29 -2.32
C PRO A 180 -25.61 -13.20 -3.20
N ALA A 181 -26.78 -13.63 -2.68
CA ALA A 181 -27.66 -14.58 -3.37
C ALA A 181 -28.21 -14.07 -4.73
N GLU A 182 -28.26 -12.76 -4.93
CA GLU A 182 -28.84 -12.10 -6.11
C GLU A 182 -27.81 -11.84 -7.23
N ARG A 183 -26.56 -12.30 -7.08
CA ARG A 183 -25.51 -12.00 -8.06
C ARG A 183 -25.67 -12.80 -9.35
N THR A 184 -25.53 -12.12 -10.48
CA THR A 184 -25.48 -12.75 -11.80
C THR A 184 -24.25 -13.64 -11.93
N ALA A 185 -24.43 -14.85 -12.48
CA ALA A 185 -23.33 -15.76 -12.79
C ALA A 185 -22.33 -15.12 -13.78
N GLY A 186 -21.03 -15.28 -13.52
CA GLY A 186 -19.95 -14.80 -14.38
C GLY A 186 -18.66 -14.53 -13.61
N PHE A 187 -17.57 -14.28 -14.34
CA PHE A 187 -16.30 -13.87 -13.74
C PHE A 187 -16.42 -12.48 -13.11
N GLN A 188 -16.10 -12.39 -11.82
CA GLN A 188 -16.06 -11.13 -11.08
C GLN A 188 -14.69 -11.01 -10.43
N ILE A 189 -13.93 -9.97 -10.83
CA ILE A 189 -12.55 -9.77 -10.37
C ILE A 189 -12.49 -9.47 -8.85
N ASP A 190 -13.45 -8.71 -8.32
CA ASP A 190 -13.52 -8.33 -6.91
C ASP A 190 -13.77 -9.52 -5.97
N GLU A 191 -14.30 -10.62 -6.51
CA GLU A 191 -14.50 -11.85 -5.77
C GLU A 191 -13.24 -12.71 -5.69
N GLN A 192 -12.25 -12.45 -6.55
CA GLN A 192 -11.09 -13.31 -6.66
C GLN A 192 -10.18 -13.19 -5.42
N PRO A 193 -9.68 -14.31 -4.86
CA PRO A 193 -8.90 -14.30 -3.63
C PRO A 193 -7.70 -13.35 -3.63
N LEU A 194 -6.97 -13.25 -4.77
CA LEU A 194 -5.82 -12.36 -4.86
C LEU A 194 -6.25 -10.89 -4.80
N ILE A 195 -7.35 -10.52 -5.45
CA ILE A 195 -7.81 -9.12 -5.49
C ILE A 195 -8.28 -8.68 -4.11
N ARG A 196 -8.97 -9.57 -3.39
CA ARG A 196 -9.28 -9.36 -1.96
C ARG A 196 -8.00 -9.26 -1.12
N GLY A 197 -6.99 -10.09 -1.40
CA GLY A 197 -5.70 -10.03 -0.73
C GLY A 197 -4.95 -8.71 -0.94
N ILE A 198 -4.90 -8.21 -2.18
CA ILE A 198 -4.35 -6.89 -2.53
C ILE A 198 -5.10 -5.77 -1.80
N ALA A 199 -6.44 -5.84 -1.77
CA ALA A 199 -7.26 -4.87 -1.05
C ALA A 199 -6.94 -4.86 0.45
N ARG A 200 -6.75 -6.04 1.06
CA ARG A 200 -6.34 -6.15 2.48
C ARG A 200 -4.93 -5.61 2.70
N ALA A 201 -3.95 -6.01 1.88
CA ALA A 201 -2.59 -5.50 1.98
C ALA A 201 -2.53 -3.97 1.88
N THR A 202 -3.36 -3.36 1.02
CA THR A 202 -3.47 -1.90 0.90
C THR A 202 -3.86 -1.22 2.21
N ALA A 203 -4.73 -1.86 3.00
CA ALA A 203 -5.19 -1.31 4.26
C ALA A 203 -4.17 -1.49 5.41
N VAL A 204 -3.35 -2.55 5.39
CA VAL A 204 -2.59 -2.97 6.58
C VAL A 204 -1.08 -3.06 6.39
N ALA A 205 -0.58 -3.14 5.15
CA ALA A 205 0.85 -3.38 4.87
C ALA A 205 1.65 -2.10 4.56
N MET A 206 0.98 -0.94 4.49
CA MET A 206 1.59 0.30 4.02
C MET A 206 2.12 1.14 5.19
N PRO A 207 3.40 1.54 5.19
CA PRO A 207 3.94 2.42 6.22
C PRO A 207 3.38 3.83 6.09
N ALA A 208 3.42 4.58 7.20
CA ALA A 208 3.02 5.98 7.23
C ALA A 208 4.08 6.88 6.53
N PHE A 209 4.01 7.00 5.20
CA PHE A 209 4.92 7.84 4.41
C PHE A 209 4.88 9.33 4.76
N ARG A 210 3.86 9.80 5.48
CA ARG A 210 3.70 11.22 5.86
C ARG A 210 4.94 11.77 6.57
N LEU A 211 5.57 11.00 7.46
CA LEU A 211 6.75 11.47 8.19
C LEU A 211 7.99 11.59 7.28
N LEU A 212 8.16 10.66 6.34
CA LEU A 212 9.18 10.76 5.30
C LEU A 212 8.96 11.98 4.40
N ILE A 213 7.74 12.14 3.88
CA ILE A 213 7.39 13.27 3.01
C ILE A 213 7.62 14.60 3.75
N ARG A 214 7.27 14.68 5.04
CA ARG A 214 7.50 15.87 5.88
C ARG A 214 9.00 16.13 6.07
N ALA A 215 9.78 15.11 6.37
CA ALA A 215 11.23 15.24 6.56
C ALA A 215 11.96 15.71 5.28
N CYS A 216 11.37 15.42 4.11
CA CYS A 216 11.88 15.80 2.81
C CYS A 216 11.13 16.97 2.13
N ALA A 217 10.30 17.70 2.88
CA ALA A 217 9.64 18.90 2.40
C ALA A 217 10.34 20.15 2.96
N PRO A 218 10.54 21.22 2.16
CA PRO A 218 10.97 22.51 2.69
C PRO A 218 9.90 23.06 3.65
N ALA A 219 10.32 23.54 4.81
CA ALA A 219 9.46 24.23 5.77
C ALA A 219 9.36 25.71 5.39
N ASP A 220 8.15 26.26 5.28
CA ASP A 220 7.91 27.70 5.03
C ASP A 220 8.72 28.29 3.86
N ARG A 221 8.89 27.51 2.78
CA ARG A 221 9.71 27.84 1.59
C ARG A 221 11.21 27.98 1.86
N VAL A 222 11.67 27.67 3.06
CA VAL A 222 13.09 27.53 3.37
C VAL A 222 13.59 26.23 2.76
N PRO A 223 14.56 26.26 1.82
CA PRO A 223 15.13 25.04 1.25
C PRO A 223 15.73 24.14 2.35
N LEU A 224 15.68 22.83 2.12
CA LEU A 224 16.37 21.88 3.00
C LEU A 224 17.87 22.14 2.97
N ARG A 225 18.52 22.06 4.14
CA ARG A 225 19.99 22.06 4.24
C ARG A 225 20.57 20.90 3.42
N SER A 226 21.77 21.06 2.88
CA SER A 226 22.44 20.04 2.06
C SER A 226 22.51 18.68 2.79
N GLU A 227 22.84 18.69 4.08
CA GLU A 227 22.94 17.48 4.91
C GLU A 227 21.65 16.66 4.94
N ARG A 228 20.50 17.32 4.81
CA ARG A 228 19.17 16.69 4.76
C ARG A 228 18.74 16.38 3.33
N ARG A 229 19.00 17.32 2.43
CA ARG A 229 18.53 17.30 1.05
C ARG A 229 19.10 16.12 0.28
N GLU A 230 20.39 15.85 0.42
CA GLU A 230 21.06 14.76 -0.29
C GLU A 230 20.51 13.38 0.10
N PRO A 231 20.39 13.02 1.40
CA PRO A 231 19.69 11.80 1.80
C PRO A 231 18.25 11.70 1.31
N CYS A 232 17.50 12.81 1.28
CA CYS A 232 16.14 12.81 0.73
C CYS A 232 16.11 12.50 -0.76
N ILE A 233 17.02 13.07 -1.56
CA ILE A 233 17.13 12.76 -3.00
C ILE A 233 17.49 11.29 -3.19
N ALA A 234 18.46 10.77 -2.41
CA ALA A 234 18.85 9.36 -2.48
C ALA A 234 17.68 8.42 -2.12
N ALA A 235 16.94 8.72 -1.06
CA ALA A 235 15.73 7.98 -0.67
C ALA A 235 14.65 8.05 -1.75
N GLY A 236 14.41 9.23 -2.34
CA GLY A 236 13.48 9.43 -3.44
C GLY A 236 13.82 8.58 -4.67
N ARG A 237 15.10 8.53 -5.04
CA ARG A 237 15.61 7.68 -6.14
C ARG A 237 15.44 6.20 -5.83
N LEU A 238 15.84 5.75 -4.64
CA LEU A 238 15.66 4.34 -4.25
C LEU A 238 14.19 3.92 -4.35
N MET A 239 13.28 4.71 -3.80
CA MET A 239 11.85 4.42 -3.84
C MET A 239 11.29 4.46 -5.27
N PHE A 240 11.83 5.30 -6.15
CA PHE A 240 11.37 5.40 -7.52
C PHE A 240 11.92 4.28 -8.43
N ASP A 241 13.20 3.95 -8.32
CA ASP A 241 13.90 3.03 -9.23
C ASP A 241 13.93 1.59 -8.73
N HIS A 242 13.95 1.38 -7.41
CA HIS A 242 14.21 0.08 -6.77
C HIS A 242 13.10 -0.36 -5.81
N SER A 243 11.88 0.15 -6.02
CA SER A 243 10.71 -0.27 -5.25
C SER A 243 10.03 -1.52 -5.81
N ALA A 244 9.52 -2.38 -4.93
CA ALA A 244 8.62 -3.47 -5.30
C ALA A 244 7.19 -2.97 -5.57
N GLU A 245 6.78 -1.86 -4.98
CA GLU A 245 5.43 -1.29 -5.04
C GLU A 245 5.34 0.02 -5.83
N GLN A 246 4.25 0.17 -6.57
CA GLN A 246 3.94 1.38 -7.36
C GLN A 246 3.63 2.59 -6.48
N SER A 247 2.98 2.37 -5.32
CA SER A 247 2.69 3.42 -4.34
C SER A 247 3.97 4.05 -3.75
N SER A 248 4.97 3.22 -3.46
CA SER A 248 6.30 3.65 -3.05
C SER A 248 7.02 4.44 -4.16
N ARG A 249 6.89 4.05 -5.45
CA ARG A 249 7.40 4.87 -6.58
C ARG A 249 6.74 6.24 -6.64
N ALA A 250 5.43 6.32 -6.39
CA ALA A 250 4.70 7.59 -6.33
C ALA A 250 5.28 8.53 -5.26
N VAL A 251 5.56 7.98 -4.08
CA VAL A 251 6.18 8.72 -2.97
C VAL A 251 7.61 9.13 -3.32
N GLY A 252 8.39 8.26 -3.96
CA GLY A 252 9.73 8.57 -4.48
C GLY A 252 9.71 9.77 -5.42
N ALA A 253 8.85 9.75 -6.44
CA ALA A 253 8.67 10.87 -7.38
C ALA A 253 8.26 12.17 -6.65
N LEU A 254 7.37 12.10 -5.65
CA LEU A 254 7.00 13.27 -4.84
C LEU A 254 8.18 13.83 -4.04
N ILE A 255 9.02 12.97 -3.46
CA ILE A 255 10.21 13.40 -2.72
C ILE A 255 11.20 14.09 -3.66
N LEU A 256 11.41 13.56 -4.86
CA LEU A 256 12.25 14.18 -5.89
C LEU A 256 11.73 15.56 -6.30
N ASP A 257 10.40 15.72 -6.47
CA ASP A 257 9.78 17.02 -6.72
C ASP A 257 10.03 18.01 -5.57
N LYS A 258 9.75 17.60 -4.33
CA LYS A 258 9.89 18.44 -3.13
C LYS A 258 11.32 18.87 -2.82
N THR A 259 12.30 18.07 -3.23
CA THR A 259 13.72 18.33 -3.02
C THR A 259 14.37 19.09 -4.18
N ASP A 260 13.61 19.43 -5.23
CA ASP A 260 14.13 20.05 -6.45
C ASP A 260 15.25 19.18 -7.06
N ALA A 261 15.06 17.85 -7.08
CA ALA A 261 16.04 16.92 -7.63
C ALA A 261 16.17 17.11 -9.16
N PRO A 262 17.37 16.96 -9.75
CA PRO A 262 17.58 17.15 -11.18
C PRO A 262 16.70 16.27 -12.09
N ASP A 263 16.34 15.09 -11.60
CA ASP A 263 15.58 14.03 -12.27
C ASP A 263 14.07 14.04 -11.96
N ARG A 264 13.57 15.04 -11.20
CA ARG A 264 12.17 15.09 -10.77
C ARG A 264 11.14 15.07 -11.90
N GLU A 265 11.43 15.74 -13.02
CA GLU A 265 10.49 15.86 -14.14
C GLU A 265 10.36 14.52 -14.86
N THR A 266 11.49 13.84 -15.07
CA THR A 266 11.54 12.49 -15.63
C THR A 266 10.82 11.50 -14.72
N ALA A 267 11.07 11.54 -13.41
CA ALA A 267 10.40 10.65 -12.45
C ALA A 267 8.88 10.84 -12.44
N SER A 268 8.41 12.10 -12.35
CA SER A 268 6.96 12.42 -12.39
C SER A 268 6.32 11.97 -13.70
N ARG A 269 6.95 12.28 -14.84
CA ARG A 269 6.42 11.92 -16.16
C ARG A 269 6.33 10.41 -16.34
N THR A 270 7.36 9.67 -15.95
CA THR A 270 7.39 8.21 -16.03
C THR A 270 6.34 7.59 -15.12
N TYR A 271 6.19 8.07 -13.89
CA TYR A 271 5.15 7.60 -12.97
C TYR A 271 3.75 7.82 -13.55
N ASP A 272 3.45 9.04 -13.99
CA ASP A 272 2.12 9.40 -14.52
C ASP A 272 1.77 8.56 -15.75
N TYR A 273 2.76 8.30 -16.61
CA TYR A 273 2.62 7.43 -17.77
C TYR A 273 2.30 6.00 -17.37
N LEU A 274 3.15 5.38 -16.54
CA LEU A 274 2.97 4.00 -16.09
C LEU A 274 1.61 3.81 -15.41
N GLN A 275 1.18 4.77 -14.59
CA GLN A 275 -0.12 4.70 -13.92
C GLN A 275 -1.29 4.70 -14.91
N GLN A 276 -1.27 5.60 -15.90
CA GLN A 276 -2.33 5.70 -16.91
C GLN A 276 -2.38 4.45 -17.80
N THR A 277 -1.21 4.01 -18.25
CA THR A 277 -1.07 2.84 -19.13
C THR A 277 -1.43 1.55 -18.38
N TYR A 278 -1.02 1.41 -17.12
CA TYR A 278 -1.43 0.30 -16.26
C TYR A 278 -2.95 0.26 -16.08
N SER A 279 -3.57 1.39 -15.77
CA SER A 279 -5.03 1.47 -15.59
C SER A 279 -5.78 1.02 -16.85
N ALA A 280 -5.30 1.41 -18.03
CA ALA A 280 -5.88 0.98 -19.30
C ALA A 280 -5.66 -0.52 -19.56
N ALA A 281 -4.45 -1.05 -19.34
CA ALA A 281 -4.15 -2.47 -19.55
C ALA A 281 -4.92 -3.38 -18.55
N PHE A 282 -5.08 -2.92 -17.30
CA PHE A 282 -5.77 -3.64 -16.25
C PHE A 282 -7.28 -3.80 -16.52
N ALA A 283 -7.86 -3.01 -17.41
CA ALA A 283 -9.26 -3.20 -17.83
C ALA A 283 -9.53 -4.62 -18.37
N SER A 284 -8.56 -5.21 -19.09
CA SER A 284 -8.67 -6.60 -19.58
C SER A 284 -8.73 -7.63 -18.45
N VAL A 285 -7.92 -7.43 -17.40
CA VAL A 285 -7.86 -8.29 -16.20
C VAL A 285 -9.22 -8.32 -15.49
N GLN A 286 -9.97 -7.21 -15.53
CA GLN A 286 -11.28 -7.10 -14.86
C GLN A 286 -12.38 -7.92 -15.54
N THR A 287 -12.26 -8.16 -16.85
CA THR A 287 -13.34 -8.77 -17.64
C THR A 287 -13.00 -10.14 -18.23
N ASP A 288 -11.72 -10.51 -18.26
CA ASP A 288 -11.23 -11.77 -18.83
C ASP A 288 -10.56 -12.64 -17.76
N GLU A 289 -11.17 -13.79 -17.48
CA GLU A 289 -10.67 -14.76 -16.51
C GLU A 289 -9.27 -15.28 -16.86
N THR A 290 -8.95 -15.46 -18.14
CA THR A 290 -7.62 -15.92 -18.59
C THR A 290 -6.56 -14.86 -18.29
N ALA A 291 -6.88 -13.59 -18.58
CA ALA A 291 -6.02 -12.46 -18.25
C ALA A 291 -5.80 -12.34 -16.73
N TYR A 292 -6.86 -12.54 -15.93
CA TYR A 292 -6.75 -12.60 -14.47
C TYR A 292 -5.86 -13.74 -13.97
N ARG A 293 -6.04 -14.97 -14.48
CA ARG A 293 -5.21 -16.12 -14.08
C ARG A 293 -3.73 -15.85 -14.35
N GLN A 294 -3.40 -15.23 -15.49
CA GLN A 294 -2.03 -14.84 -15.81
C GLN A 294 -1.51 -13.75 -14.86
N PHE A 295 -2.30 -12.70 -14.62
CA PHE A 295 -1.96 -11.64 -13.66
C PHE A 295 -1.68 -12.22 -12.28
N ALA A 296 -2.53 -13.14 -11.81
CA ALA A 296 -2.36 -13.77 -10.52
C ALA A 296 -1.15 -14.73 -10.45
N ALA A 297 -0.80 -15.38 -11.56
CA ALA A 297 0.44 -16.14 -11.66
C ALA A 297 1.68 -15.23 -11.54
N ASP A 298 1.68 -14.08 -12.21
CA ASP A 298 2.79 -13.11 -12.12
C ASP A 298 3.00 -12.61 -10.70
N TRP A 299 1.92 -12.35 -9.93
CA TRP A 299 2.03 -11.97 -8.52
C TRP A 299 2.74 -13.03 -7.69
N ARG A 300 2.34 -14.30 -7.84
CA ARG A 300 2.93 -15.42 -7.08
C ARG A 300 4.39 -15.66 -7.44
N GLU A 301 4.74 -15.49 -8.72
CA GLU A 301 6.08 -15.71 -9.22
C GLU A 301 7.02 -14.57 -8.84
N THR A 302 6.63 -13.32 -9.12
CA THR A 302 7.52 -12.17 -8.98
C THR A 302 7.55 -11.61 -7.57
N ARG A 303 6.43 -11.73 -6.84
CA ARG A 303 6.20 -11.08 -5.54
C ARG A 303 6.54 -9.59 -5.55
N ARG A 304 6.36 -8.92 -6.69
CA ARG A 304 6.67 -7.50 -6.88
C ARG A 304 5.63 -6.87 -7.78
N GLU A 305 4.85 -5.92 -7.25
CA GLU A 305 3.80 -5.23 -8.01
C GLU A 305 4.35 -4.59 -9.29
N THR A 306 5.53 -3.96 -9.21
CA THR A 306 6.17 -3.31 -10.35
C THR A 306 6.53 -4.29 -11.47
N ALA A 307 6.98 -5.50 -11.13
CA ALA A 307 7.26 -6.55 -12.09
C ALA A 307 5.97 -7.13 -12.72
N VAL A 308 4.88 -7.21 -11.95
CA VAL A 308 3.57 -7.60 -12.49
C VAL A 308 3.06 -6.56 -13.49
N ILE A 309 3.18 -5.27 -13.16
CA ILE A 309 2.82 -4.17 -14.06
C ILE A 309 3.64 -4.26 -15.35
N GLU A 310 4.97 -4.43 -15.24
CA GLU A 310 5.87 -4.60 -16.40
C GLU A 310 5.42 -5.72 -17.33
N ARG A 311 5.11 -6.90 -16.77
CA ARG A 311 4.64 -8.06 -17.54
C ARG A 311 3.28 -7.82 -18.18
N LEU A 312 2.36 -7.17 -17.46
CA LEU A 312 1.05 -6.81 -18.01
C LEU A 312 1.18 -5.85 -19.19
N LEU A 313 1.98 -4.79 -19.05
CA LEU A 313 2.22 -3.82 -20.12
C LEU A 313 2.92 -4.46 -21.32
N SER A 314 3.92 -5.31 -21.07
CA SER A 314 4.61 -6.07 -22.12
C SER A 314 3.65 -6.95 -22.91
N ARG A 315 2.73 -7.68 -22.25
CA ARG A 315 1.71 -8.49 -22.94
C ARG A 315 0.73 -7.66 -23.73
N ALA A 316 0.42 -6.44 -23.28
CA ALA A 316 -0.43 -5.50 -24.00
C ALA A 316 0.28 -4.78 -25.16
N GLY A 317 1.59 -5.02 -25.37
CA GLY A 317 2.38 -4.32 -26.38
C GLY A 317 2.57 -2.83 -26.08
N LEU A 318 2.46 -2.42 -24.81
CA LEU A 318 2.58 -1.03 -24.38
C LEU A 318 4.03 -0.76 -23.91
N PRO A 319 4.64 0.38 -24.30
CA PRO A 319 6.01 0.66 -23.89
C PRO A 319 6.11 0.93 -22.38
N MET A 320 7.26 0.65 -21.79
CA MET A 320 7.53 0.92 -20.36
C MET A 320 7.99 2.35 -20.09
N THR A 321 8.37 3.08 -21.14
CA THR A 321 8.83 4.47 -21.05
C THR A 321 7.84 5.37 -21.78
N PRO A 322 7.53 6.56 -21.24
CA PRO A 322 6.67 7.50 -21.94
C PRO A 322 7.29 7.88 -23.30
N PRO A 323 6.53 7.79 -24.41
CA PRO A 323 6.94 8.34 -25.70
C PRO A 323 7.32 9.82 -25.57
N ALA A 324 8.26 10.30 -26.41
CA ALA A 324 8.82 11.65 -26.31
C ALA A 324 7.77 12.78 -26.37
N ASP A 325 6.68 12.56 -27.11
CA ASP A 325 5.55 13.47 -27.28
C ASP A 325 4.39 13.23 -26.29
N TRP A 326 4.48 12.17 -25.46
CA TRP A 326 3.45 11.86 -24.48
C TRP A 326 3.29 12.99 -23.45
N LYS A 327 2.04 13.32 -23.17
CA LYS A 327 1.64 14.30 -22.14
C LYS A 327 0.62 13.65 -21.21
N PRO A 328 0.68 13.88 -19.89
CA PRO A 328 -0.31 13.35 -18.97
C PRO A 328 -1.69 13.89 -19.33
N VAL A 329 -2.70 13.01 -19.28
CA VAL A 329 -4.10 13.44 -19.38
C VAL A 329 -4.40 14.33 -18.17
N ARG A 330 -4.62 15.62 -18.43
CA ARG A 330 -5.00 16.60 -17.42
C ARG A 330 -6.39 16.27 -16.86
N THR A 331 -6.41 15.66 -15.67
CA THR A 331 -7.64 15.31 -14.93
C THR A 331 -8.30 16.50 -14.26
N ASP A 332 -7.74 17.71 -14.39
CA ASP A 332 -8.38 18.99 -14.03
C ASP A 332 -9.74 19.23 -14.70
N ARG A 333 -10.13 18.38 -15.69
CA ARG A 333 -11.47 18.37 -16.31
C ARG A 333 -12.45 17.31 -15.78
N ILE A 334 -12.01 16.32 -15.00
CA ILE A 334 -12.93 15.28 -14.48
C ILE A 334 -13.61 15.73 -13.18
N ALA A 335 -13.00 16.65 -12.43
CA ALA A 335 -13.45 17.06 -11.10
C ALA A 335 -14.72 17.94 -11.03
N LEU A 336 -15.49 18.18 -12.11
CA LEU A 336 -16.64 19.10 -12.07
C LEU A 336 -17.90 18.69 -12.85
N ARG A 337 -17.96 17.50 -13.47
CA ARG A 337 -19.20 17.05 -14.14
C ARG A 337 -20.17 16.26 -13.27
N GLU A 338 -19.76 15.90 -12.04
CA GLU A 338 -20.63 15.23 -11.06
C GLU A 338 -21.33 16.19 -10.09
N GLN A 339 -21.06 17.51 -10.14
CA GLN A 339 -21.82 18.51 -9.36
C GLN A 339 -23.09 19.04 -10.07
N SER A 340 -23.43 18.51 -11.25
CA SER A 340 -24.62 18.92 -12.01
C SER A 340 -25.79 17.92 -11.99
N VAL A 341 -25.78 16.95 -11.06
CA VAL A 341 -26.95 16.08 -10.81
C VAL A 341 -27.48 16.38 -9.41
N GLY A 342 -28.59 17.12 -9.34
CA GLY A 342 -29.44 17.23 -8.14
C GLY A 342 -29.42 18.57 -7.41
N ARG A 343 -30.13 19.57 -7.95
CA ARG A 343 -31.06 20.37 -7.13
C ARG A 343 -32.46 19.87 -7.42
#